data_AF-A0AAV2HH35-F1
#
_entry.id   AF-A0AAV2HH35-F1
#
_cell.length_a   1.000
_cell.length_b   1.000
_cell.length_c   1.000
_cell.angle_alpha   90.00
_cell.angle_beta   90.00
_cell.angle_gamma   90.00
#
_symmetry.space_group_name_H-M   'P 1'
#
loop_
_entity.id
_entity.type
_entity.pdbx_description
1 polymer ?
#
loop_
_entity_poly.entity_id
_entity_poly.type
_entity_poly.pdbx_seq_one_letter_code
_entity_poly.pdbx_strand_id
1 'polypeptide(L)'
;MSANGGDSETAMQKFELYIKASAIDKETKGSCPICQQFFMITCLLGENQDDIDFKVFTVQADCPPKNFAAGWSKKYPVIMVNSGRNKMGQDISGMMYDTFEELELFFESINRECPELKRKNAPNQAAMQVVENVYKHFNHFISGQSEKGLIGELKKLNEYLEGQDTKFLVDNVLSFSDCHLLPRLQHIRVAGKAYRDFEIPKEFTYVWRYLKNAYEQDAFKSTMPSDQDIVFHYEKKVSGPPRKRAAKPTLEKFSYTTDIPEGILNGVDNGSPPVEEVPEEELAPPLPEPELEPETWVEPPPQTELEYLPEPELEPAEDADDGAAEPASDYAGLEDSEDFPAPNGVVDDHAETHGQREETGE
;
A
#
# COMPACT_ATOMS: atom_id res chain seq x y z
N MET A 1 30.35 37.26 -21.06
CA MET A 1 30.93 36.42 -20.00
C MET A 1 30.22 36.78 -18.71
N SER A 2 29.42 35.97 -18.05
CA SER A 2 28.79 34.68 -18.33
C SER A 2 27.58 34.67 -17.40
N ALA A 3 26.40 34.31 -17.92
CA ALA A 3 25.25 34.02 -17.08
C ALA A 3 25.49 32.67 -16.41
N ASN A 4 25.58 32.65 -15.09
CA ASN A 4 25.50 31.40 -14.31
C ASN A 4 24.04 30.95 -14.29
N GLY A 5 23.62 30.25 -15.33
CA GLY A 5 22.49 29.33 -15.27
C GLY A 5 22.98 28.05 -14.61
N GLY A 6 22.91 28.01 -13.27
CA GLY A 6 23.03 26.76 -12.55
C GLY A 6 21.66 26.10 -12.58
N ASP A 7 21.38 25.32 -13.62
CA ASP A 7 20.33 24.30 -13.52
C ASP A 7 20.78 23.33 -12.42
N SER A 8 20.17 23.49 -11.24
CA SER A 8 20.13 22.46 -10.23
C SER A 8 19.29 21.34 -10.82
N GLU A 9 19.91 20.49 -11.64
CA GLU A 9 19.31 19.23 -12.06
C GLU A 9 18.94 18.47 -10.80
N THR A 10 17.64 18.45 -10.49
CA THR A 10 17.14 17.88 -9.25
C THR A 10 17.45 16.39 -9.31
N ALA A 11 18.35 15.93 -8.45
CA ALA A 11 18.85 14.57 -8.50
C ALA A 11 17.70 13.58 -8.30
N MET A 12 17.42 12.79 -9.35
CA MET A 12 16.36 11.79 -9.37
C MET A 12 16.51 10.78 -8.21
N GLN A 13 15.42 10.57 -7.49
CA GLN A 13 15.29 9.63 -6.40
C GLN A 13 14.90 8.26 -6.96
N LYS A 14 15.87 7.35 -7.04
CA LYS A 14 15.73 5.99 -7.55
C LYS A 14 15.65 4.97 -6.43
N PHE A 15 14.58 4.20 -6.36
CA PHE A 15 14.43 3.14 -5.36
C PHE A 15 13.55 1.97 -5.82
N GLU A 16 13.64 0.88 -5.09
CA GLU A 16 12.90 -0.34 -5.34
C GLU A 16 12.03 -0.66 -4.13
N LEU A 17 10.73 -0.87 -4.36
CA LEU A 17 9.78 -1.31 -3.36
C LEU A 17 9.54 -2.81 -3.50
N TYR A 18 9.88 -3.57 -2.47
CA TYR A 18 9.65 -5.00 -2.39
C TYR A 18 8.40 -5.29 -1.55
N ILE A 19 7.41 -5.93 -2.16
CA ILE A 19 6.14 -6.31 -1.52
C ILE A 19 5.98 -7.83 -1.49
N LYS A 20 5.16 -8.34 -0.56
CA LYS A 20 4.83 -9.77 -0.55
C LYS A 20 4.13 -10.16 -1.86
N ALA A 21 4.59 -11.24 -2.48
CA ALA A 21 3.90 -11.89 -3.59
C ALA A 21 2.61 -12.58 -3.10
N SER A 22 1.71 -12.85 -4.04
CA SER A 22 0.53 -13.69 -3.85
C SER A 22 0.94 -15.02 -3.23
N ALA A 23 0.17 -15.47 -2.25
CA ALA A 23 0.41 -16.77 -1.65
C ALA A 23 -0.13 -17.92 -2.54
N ILE A 24 -0.93 -17.57 -3.55
CA ILE A 24 -1.58 -18.48 -4.49
C ILE A 24 -0.71 -18.71 -5.72
N ASP A 25 -0.41 -17.67 -6.49
CA ASP A 25 0.32 -17.79 -7.76
C ASP A 25 1.83 -17.54 -7.63
N LYS A 26 2.28 -16.99 -6.49
CA LYS A 26 3.68 -16.73 -6.17
C LYS A 26 4.39 -15.71 -7.07
N GLU A 27 3.64 -14.99 -7.90
CA GLU A 27 4.14 -14.02 -8.89
C GLU A 27 3.50 -12.65 -8.72
N THR A 28 2.17 -12.57 -8.58
CA THR A 28 1.45 -11.30 -8.52
C THR A 28 1.53 -10.67 -7.12
N LYS A 29 0.96 -9.46 -6.96
CA LYS A 29 0.93 -8.74 -5.69
C LYS A 29 0.06 -9.46 -4.64
N GLY A 30 0.63 -9.68 -3.47
CA GLY A 30 -0.03 -10.37 -2.36
C GLY A 30 -0.92 -9.47 -1.50
N SER A 31 -1.68 -10.10 -0.62
CA SER A 31 -2.70 -9.47 0.24
C SER A 31 -2.15 -8.94 1.57
N CYS A 32 -0.98 -8.29 1.57
CA CYS A 32 -0.48 -7.63 2.78
C CYS A 32 -0.98 -6.17 2.82
N PRO A 33 -1.84 -5.76 3.77
CA PRO A 33 -2.39 -4.41 3.81
C PRO A 33 -1.32 -3.32 3.93
N ILE A 34 -0.24 -3.58 4.69
CA ILE A 34 0.87 -2.63 4.85
C ILE A 34 1.68 -2.51 3.56
N CYS A 35 1.89 -3.63 2.82
CA CYS A 35 2.52 -3.56 1.50
C CYS A 35 1.69 -2.71 0.54
N GLN A 36 0.37 -2.91 0.50
CA GLN A 36 -0.50 -2.09 -0.34
C GLN A 36 -0.49 -0.62 0.08
N GLN A 37 -0.52 -0.32 1.38
CA GLN A 37 -0.45 1.06 1.90
C GLN A 37 0.76 1.80 1.35
N PHE A 38 1.97 1.23 1.47
CA PHE A 38 3.17 1.89 0.97
C PHE A 38 3.29 1.84 -0.55
N PHE A 39 2.74 0.83 -1.23
CA PHE A 39 2.66 0.84 -2.69
C PHE A 39 1.77 1.98 -3.20
N MET A 40 0.63 2.23 -2.56
CA MET A 40 -0.21 3.40 -2.87
C MET A 40 0.55 4.71 -2.67
N ILE A 41 1.27 4.87 -1.55
CA ILE A 41 2.10 6.06 -1.28
C ILE A 41 3.15 6.24 -2.37
N THR A 42 3.84 5.15 -2.78
CA THR A 42 4.82 5.19 -3.87
C THR A 42 4.20 5.65 -5.19
N CYS A 43 3.05 5.09 -5.58
CA CYS A 43 2.34 5.51 -6.79
C CYS A 43 1.97 7.00 -6.73
N LEU A 44 1.38 7.45 -5.63
CA LEU A 44 0.95 8.85 -5.49
C LEU A 44 2.13 9.83 -5.47
N LEU A 45 3.27 9.47 -4.87
CA LEU A 45 4.47 10.30 -4.96
C LEU A 45 5.01 10.35 -6.38
N GLY A 46 5.12 9.20 -7.07
CA GLY A 46 5.60 9.16 -8.45
C GLY A 46 4.67 9.83 -9.47
N GLU A 47 3.36 9.92 -9.19
CA GLU A 47 2.39 10.64 -10.01
C GLU A 47 2.46 12.16 -9.84
N ASN A 48 2.91 12.64 -8.67
CA ASN A 48 2.86 14.05 -8.28
C ASN A 48 4.26 14.67 -8.09
N GLN A 49 5.34 13.94 -8.37
CA GLN A 49 6.72 14.41 -8.24
C GLN A 49 7.58 13.86 -9.38
N ASP A 50 8.06 14.75 -10.24
CA ASP A 50 8.80 14.37 -11.46
C ASP A 50 10.18 13.75 -11.18
N ASP A 51 10.74 13.93 -9.98
CA ASP A 51 12.06 13.44 -9.59
C ASP A 51 12.03 12.06 -8.90
N ILE A 52 10.90 11.34 -8.97
CA ILE A 52 10.74 10.00 -8.40
C ILE A 52 10.76 8.94 -9.51
N ASP A 53 11.72 8.01 -9.43
CA ASP A 53 11.79 6.82 -10.30
C ASP A 53 11.82 5.57 -9.43
N PHE A 54 10.83 4.71 -9.56
CA PHE A 54 10.73 3.52 -8.72
C PHE A 54 10.36 2.27 -9.50
N LYS A 55 10.76 1.12 -8.93
CA LYS A 55 10.32 -0.21 -9.38
C LYS A 55 9.66 -0.95 -8.24
N VAL A 56 8.70 -1.80 -8.57
CA VAL A 56 8.03 -2.65 -7.59
C VAL A 56 8.31 -4.11 -7.90
N PHE A 57 8.78 -4.84 -6.90
CA PHE A 57 9.08 -6.25 -6.98
C PHE A 57 8.18 -7.02 -6.02
N THR A 58 7.58 -8.10 -6.51
CA THR A 58 6.88 -9.08 -5.69
C THR A 58 7.86 -10.13 -5.20
N VAL A 59 7.75 -10.48 -3.92
CA VAL A 59 8.67 -11.40 -3.27
C VAL A 59 7.92 -12.50 -2.54
N GLN A 60 8.27 -13.74 -2.85
CA GLN A 60 7.82 -14.90 -2.08
C GLN A 60 8.47 -14.85 -0.70
N ALA A 61 7.66 -14.71 0.35
CA ALA A 61 8.18 -14.50 1.71
C ALA A 61 9.06 -15.67 2.21
N ASP A 62 8.83 -16.87 1.68
CA ASP A 62 9.60 -18.10 1.91
C ASP A 62 10.85 -18.23 1.04
N CYS A 63 11.02 -17.37 0.03
CA CYS A 63 12.18 -17.33 -0.86
C CYS A 63 12.62 -15.87 -1.11
N PRO A 64 13.08 -15.14 -0.07
CA PRO A 64 13.53 -13.76 -0.22
C PRO A 64 14.81 -13.65 -1.07
N PRO A 65 15.03 -12.51 -1.77
CA PRO A 65 16.25 -12.25 -2.50
C PRO A 65 17.49 -12.36 -1.63
N LYS A 66 18.57 -12.94 -2.18
CA LYS A 66 19.83 -13.14 -1.45
C LYS A 66 20.53 -11.85 -1.02
N ASN A 67 20.21 -10.74 -1.68
CA ASN A 67 20.75 -9.41 -1.42
C ASN A 67 20.04 -8.68 -0.27
N PHE A 68 19.00 -9.26 0.34
CA PHE A 68 18.48 -8.72 1.60
C PHE A 68 19.60 -8.85 2.63
N ALA A 69 20.15 -7.71 3.02
CA ALA A 69 21.39 -7.62 3.79
C ALA A 69 21.26 -8.30 5.17
N ALA A 70 22.39 -8.53 5.82
CA ALA A 70 22.40 -8.81 7.26
C ALA A 70 21.71 -7.66 8.00
N GLY A 71 20.72 -7.97 8.85
CA GLY A 71 19.91 -6.97 9.55
C GLY A 71 18.48 -6.83 9.04
N TRP A 72 18.10 -7.50 7.94
CA TRP A 72 16.72 -7.49 7.47
C TRP A 72 15.75 -8.06 8.52
N SER A 73 14.71 -7.30 8.86
CA SER A 73 13.73 -7.65 9.90
C SER A 73 12.78 -8.79 9.53
N LYS A 74 12.92 -9.37 8.33
CA LYS A 74 12.00 -10.39 7.76
C LYS A 74 10.56 -9.88 7.57
N LYS A 75 10.38 -8.57 7.61
CA LYS A 75 9.10 -7.89 7.38
C LYS A 75 9.07 -7.28 5.99
N TYR A 76 7.85 -7.03 5.54
CA TYR A 76 7.55 -6.36 4.28
C TYR A 76 6.52 -5.27 4.55
N PRO A 77 6.50 -4.19 3.75
CA PRO A 77 7.36 -3.98 2.57
C PRO A 77 8.80 -3.61 2.94
N VAL A 78 9.70 -3.67 1.95
CA VAL A 78 11.10 -3.23 2.07
C VAL A 78 11.37 -2.22 0.96
N ILE A 79 12.11 -1.16 1.28
CA ILE A 79 12.62 -0.20 0.29
C ILE A 79 14.13 -0.32 0.22
N MET A 80 14.65 -0.45 -1.00
CA MET A 80 16.07 -0.35 -1.32
C MET A 80 16.30 0.91 -2.13
N VAL A 81 17.15 1.82 -1.66
CA VAL A 81 17.45 3.06 -2.38
C VAL A 81 18.63 2.84 -3.30
N ASN A 82 18.42 2.92 -4.62
CA ASN A 82 19.48 2.77 -5.61
C ASN A 82 20.35 4.03 -5.66
N SER A 83 19.71 5.20 -5.72
CA SER A 83 20.39 6.50 -5.68
C SER A 83 19.42 7.60 -5.27
N GLY A 84 19.85 8.53 -4.41
CA GLY A 84 19.04 9.72 -4.15
C GLY A 84 19.48 10.50 -2.92
N ARG A 85 18.86 11.68 -2.74
CA ARG A 85 19.12 12.57 -1.61
C ARG A 85 17.82 12.95 -0.94
N ASN A 86 17.83 12.95 0.38
CA ASN A 86 16.70 13.46 1.14
C ASN A 86 16.55 14.99 0.97
N LYS A 87 15.45 15.55 1.46
CA LYS A 87 15.16 17.00 1.43
C LYS A 87 16.19 17.88 2.15
N MET A 88 17.06 17.30 2.98
CA MET A 88 18.18 18.00 3.64
C MET A 88 19.48 17.92 2.83
N GLY A 89 19.47 17.28 1.66
CA GLY A 89 20.63 17.08 0.80
C GLY A 89 21.55 15.93 1.22
N GLN A 90 21.19 15.15 2.24
CA GLN A 90 21.97 13.99 2.68
C GLN A 90 21.81 12.86 1.67
N ASP A 91 22.92 12.22 1.33
CA ASP A 91 22.94 11.04 0.47
C ASP A 91 22.36 9.84 1.21
N ILE A 92 21.37 9.19 0.59
CA ILE A 92 20.69 8.00 1.12
C ILE A 92 20.83 6.80 0.17
N SER A 93 21.75 6.89 -0.80
CA SER A 93 22.03 5.82 -1.75
C SER A 93 22.53 4.56 -1.04
N GLY A 94 22.03 3.40 -1.44
CA GLY A 94 22.35 2.09 -0.85
C GLY A 94 21.64 1.78 0.48
N MET A 95 20.80 2.68 1.00
CA MET A 95 20.07 2.46 2.25
C MET A 95 18.89 1.49 2.05
N MET A 96 18.60 0.71 3.11
CA MET A 96 17.46 -0.20 3.20
C MET A 96 16.53 0.25 4.34
N TYR A 97 15.22 0.21 4.10
CA TYR A 97 14.19 0.53 5.09
C TYR A 97 13.19 -0.64 5.13
N ASP A 98 13.02 -1.28 6.29
CA ASP A 98 12.21 -2.51 6.40
C ASP A 98 11.27 -2.56 7.62
N THR A 99 11.36 -1.57 8.50
CA THR A 99 10.38 -1.35 9.57
C THR A 99 9.35 -0.29 9.17
N PHE A 100 8.20 -0.30 9.83
CA PHE A 100 7.12 0.63 9.52
C PHE A 100 7.57 2.09 9.73
N GLU A 101 8.27 2.38 10.83
CA GLU A 101 8.79 3.69 11.17
C GLU A 101 9.85 4.18 10.18
N GLU A 102 10.73 3.29 9.74
CA GLU A 102 11.76 3.59 8.74
C GLU A 102 11.16 3.89 7.37
N LEU A 103 10.16 3.13 6.94
CA LEU A 103 9.44 3.38 5.68
C LEU A 103 8.78 4.76 5.70
N GLU A 104 8.12 5.12 6.81
CA GLU A 104 7.54 6.46 6.97
C GLU A 104 8.60 7.57 6.94
N LEU A 105 9.74 7.36 7.63
CA LEU A 105 10.84 8.30 7.61
C LEU A 105 11.40 8.47 6.21
N PHE A 106 11.55 7.37 5.45
CA PHE A 106 11.99 7.41 4.06
C PHE A 106 11.05 8.29 3.22
N PHE A 107 9.75 7.98 3.19
CA PHE A 107 8.79 8.75 2.39
C PHE A 107 8.69 10.21 2.82
N GLU A 108 8.73 10.50 4.12
CA GLU A 108 8.78 11.87 4.64
C GLU A 108 10.07 12.62 4.23
N SER A 109 11.18 11.89 4.05
CA SER A 109 12.47 12.47 3.69
C SER A 109 12.57 12.85 2.21
N ILE A 110 11.83 12.16 1.32
CA ILE A 110 11.85 12.39 -0.14
C ILE A 110 10.63 13.18 -0.64
N ASN A 111 9.55 13.23 0.14
CA ASN A 111 8.33 13.96 -0.21
C ASN A 111 8.53 15.49 -0.12
N ARG A 112 8.47 16.15 -1.26
CA ARG A 112 8.61 17.61 -1.40
C ARG A 112 7.29 18.28 -1.74
N GLU A 113 6.47 17.65 -2.58
CA GLU A 113 5.32 18.31 -3.23
C GLU A 113 3.96 17.82 -2.71
N CYS A 114 3.92 16.73 -1.92
CA CYS A 114 2.67 16.06 -1.54
C CYS A 114 2.43 16.13 -0.02
N PRO A 115 2.07 17.28 0.58
CA PRO A 115 1.87 17.42 2.02
C PRO A 115 0.77 16.51 2.60
N GLU A 116 -0.18 16.05 1.79
CA GLU A 116 -1.27 15.13 2.14
C GLU A 116 -0.75 13.71 2.44
N LEU A 117 0.40 13.34 1.88
CA LEU A 117 1.04 12.05 2.14
C LEU A 117 1.95 12.04 3.38
N LYS A 118 2.08 13.18 4.08
CA LYS A 118 2.87 13.28 5.32
C LYS A 118 2.03 12.82 6.51
N ARG A 119 2.38 11.68 7.11
CA ARG A 119 1.69 11.16 8.31
C ARG A 119 1.59 12.19 9.44
N LYS A 120 2.64 12.96 9.66
CA LYS A 120 2.73 13.94 10.75
C LYS A 120 1.94 15.22 10.49
N ASN A 121 1.29 15.36 9.34
CA ASN A 121 0.36 16.48 9.09
C ASN A 121 -0.83 16.39 10.06
N ALA A 122 -1.26 17.54 10.61
CA ALA A 122 -2.29 17.57 11.65
C ALA A 122 -3.64 16.94 11.22
N PRO A 123 -4.15 17.16 10.00
CA PRO A 123 -5.35 16.49 9.51
C PRO A 123 -5.19 14.97 9.41
N ASN A 124 -4.04 14.47 8.95
CA ASN A 124 -3.73 13.04 8.94
C ASN A 124 -3.71 12.45 10.35
N GLN A 125 -3.11 13.15 11.33
CA GLN A 125 -3.12 12.69 12.72
C GLN A 125 -4.55 12.58 13.28
N ALA A 126 -5.42 13.55 12.99
CA ALA A 126 -6.82 13.52 13.39
C ALA A 126 -7.58 12.36 12.70
N ALA A 127 -7.43 12.19 11.39
CA ALA A 127 -8.03 11.09 10.65
C ALA A 127 -7.54 9.72 11.17
N MET A 128 -6.24 9.58 11.45
CA MET A 128 -5.65 8.35 11.98
C MET A 128 -6.28 7.91 13.31
N GLN A 129 -6.59 8.85 14.22
CA GLN A 129 -7.26 8.54 15.49
C GLN A 129 -8.65 7.93 15.29
N VAL A 130 -9.34 8.27 14.19
CA VAL A 130 -10.64 7.71 13.84
C VAL A 130 -10.51 6.31 13.26
N VAL A 131 -9.47 6.04 12.47
CA VAL A 131 -9.39 4.85 11.62
C VAL A 131 -8.49 3.73 12.15
N GLU A 132 -7.57 4.02 13.06
CA GLU A 132 -6.53 3.07 13.53
C GLU A 132 -7.11 1.78 14.13
N ASN A 133 -8.31 1.85 14.72
CA ASN A 133 -8.94 0.73 15.41
C ASN A 133 -9.83 -0.13 14.51
N VAL A 134 -10.12 0.30 13.28
CA VAL A 134 -11.02 -0.40 12.34
C VAL A 134 -10.51 -1.82 12.07
N TYR A 135 -9.22 -1.96 11.73
CA TYR A 135 -8.65 -3.25 11.38
C TYR A 135 -8.47 -4.19 12.57
N LYS A 136 -8.13 -3.65 13.75
CA LYS A 136 -8.07 -4.41 15.00
C LYS A 136 -9.42 -5.07 15.31
N HIS A 137 -10.50 -4.29 15.23
CA HIS A 137 -11.85 -4.82 15.46
C HIS A 137 -12.31 -5.78 14.37
N PHE A 138 -11.87 -5.59 13.12
CA PHE A 138 -12.07 -6.59 12.07
C PHE A 138 -11.36 -7.91 12.38
N ASN A 139 -10.10 -7.89 12.84
CA ASN A 139 -9.38 -9.10 13.21
C ASN A 139 -10.01 -9.82 14.42
N HIS A 140 -10.56 -9.07 15.39
CA HIS A 140 -11.36 -9.66 16.47
C HIS A 140 -12.64 -10.31 15.93
N PHE A 141 -13.35 -9.63 15.03
CA PHE A 141 -14.56 -10.15 14.41
C PHE A 141 -14.28 -11.45 13.62
N ILE A 142 -13.27 -11.44 12.75
CA ILE A 142 -12.93 -12.58 11.89
C ILE A 142 -12.50 -13.81 12.71
N SER A 143 -11.82 -13.59 13.84
CA SER A 143 -11.31 -14.63 14.73
C SER A 143 -12.34 -15.23 15.71
N GLY A 144 -13.55 -14.69 15.80
CA GLY A 144 -14.61 -15.31 16.62
C GLY A 144 -15.60 -14.33 17.22
N GLN A 145 -15.17 -13.10 17.43
CA GLN A 145 -15.91 -12.15 18.24
C GLN A 145 -17.12 -11.57 17.49
N SER A 146 -17.99 -10.88 18.23
CA SER A 146 -19.16 -10.20 17.69
C SER A 146 -18.76 -9.04 16.76
N GLU A 147 -19.55 -8.82 15.71
CA GLU A 147 -19.40 -7.68 14.79
C GLU A 147 -19.63 -6.31 15.42
N LYS A 148 -20.19 -6.24 16.65
CA LYS A 148 -20.52 -4.97 17.34
C LYS A 148 -19.34 -4.00 17.40
N GLY A 149 -18.13 -4.49 17.69
CA GLY A 149 -16.94 -3.66 17.75
C GLY A 149 -16.57 -3.08 16.37
N LEU A 150 -16.62 -3.91 15.33
CA LEU A 150 -16.36 -3.48 13.95
C LEU A 150 -17.40 -2.47 13.46
N ILE A 151 -18.69 -2.74 13.71
CA ILE A 151 -19.77 -1.80 13.37
C ILE A 151 -19.58 -0.46 14.12
N GLY A 152 -19.15 -0.50 15.38
CA GLY A 152 -18.84 0.70 16.15
C GLY A 152 -17.74 1.56 15.50
N GLU A 153 -16.65 0.95 15.05
CA GLU A 153 -15.58 1.68 14.35
C GLU A 153 -16.00 2.16 12.95
N LEU A 154 -16.76 1.37 12.19
CA LEU A 154 -17.30 1.79 10.90
C LEU A 154 -18.31 2.95 11.03
N LYS A 155 -19.08 2.98 12.13
CA LYS A 155 -19.98 4.08 12.45
C LYS A 155 -19.20 5.38 12.73
N LYS A 156 -18.14 5.32 13.53
CA LYS A 156 -17.26 6.48 13.78
C LYS A 156 -16.65 7.02 12.48
N LEU A 157 -16.18 6.12 11.62
CA LEU A 157 -15.67 6.48 10.30
C LEU A 157 -16.75 7.17 9.45
N ASN A 158 -17.97 6.64 9.43
CA ASN A 158 -19.08 7.23 8.69
C ASN A 158 -19.40 8.65 9.18
N GLU A 159 -19.52 8.84 10.49
CA GLU A 159 -19.78 10.15 11.11
C GLU A 159 -18.65 11.14 10.84
N TYR A 160 -17.40 10.67 10.83
CA TYR A 160 -16.25 11.49 10.47
C TYR A 160 -16.29 11.95 9.01
N LEU A 161 -16.55 11.04 8.08
CA LEU A 161 -16.67 11.33 6.64
C LEU A 161 -17.90 12.21 6.31
N GLU A 162 -18.99 12.07 7.05
CA GLU A 162 -20.15 12.96 6.97
C GLU A 162 -19.79 14.40 7.35
N GLY A 163 -18.95 14.57 8.37
CA GLY A 163 -18.45 15.87 8.80
C GLY A 163 -17.37 16.48 7.89
N GLN A 164 -16.89 15.75 6.87
CA GLN A 164 -15.92 16.27 5.90
C GLN A 164 -16.61 16.80 4.65
N ASP A 165 -16.16 17.96 4.16
CA ASP A 165 -16.56 18.54 2.88
C ASP A 165 -15.59 18.12 1.75
N THR A 166 -15.12 16.88 1.79
CA THR A 166 -14.07 16.36 0.90
C THR A 166 -14.38 14.94 0.43
N LYS A 167 -13.77 14.53 -0.69
CA LYS A 167 -13.93 13.19 -1.28
C LYS A 167 -13.34 12.08 -0.40
N PHE A 168 -12.25 12.35 0.31
CA PHE A 168 -11.49 11.38 1.10
C PHE A 168 -11.41 11.80 2.58
N LEU A 169 -10.54 11.18 3.38
CA LEU A 169 -10.49 11.44 4.83
C LEU A 169 -10.04 12.86 5.18
N VAL A 170 -9.16 13.44 4.35
CA VAL A 170 -8.49 14.71 4.66
C VAL A 170 -8.75 15.75 3.58
N ASP A 171 -8.70 15.36 2.31
CA ASP A 171 -8.82 16.26 1.17
C ASP A 171 -9.54 15.58 -0.01
N ASN A 172 -9.63 16.27 -1.14
CA ASN A 172 -10.15 15.78 -2.40
C ASN A 172 -9.16 14.91 -3.20
N VAL A 173 -7.94 14.74 -2.66
CA VAL A 173 -6.90 13.82 -3.14
C VAL A 173 -6.57 12.80 -2.04
N LEU A 174 -6.02 11.64 -2.43
CA LEU A 174 -5.66 10.59 -1.48
C LEU A 174 -4.52 11.05 -0.55
N SER A 175 -4.74 10.89 0.75
CA SER A 175 -3.80 11.22 1.81
C SER A 175 -3.13 9.96 2.40
N PHE A 176 -2.18 10.17 3.32
CA PHE A 176 -1.55 9.08 4.07
C PHE A 176 -2.61 8.22 4.80
N SER A 177 -3.59 8.85 5.44
CA SER A 177 -4.65 8.15 6.17
C SER A 177 -5.54 7.33 5.23
N ASP A 178 -5.74 7.77 4.00
CA ASP A 178 -6.50 7.01 2.99
C ASP A 178 -5.73 5.77 2.56
N CYS A 179 -4.42 5.90 2.30
CA CYS A 179 -3.52 4.78 1.99
C CYS A 179 -3.47 3.76 3.13
N HIS A 180 -3.61 4.20 4.38
CA HIS A 180 -3.75 3.30 5.53
C HIS A 180 -5.11 2.58 5.52
N LEU A 181 -6.22 3.30 5.40
CA LEU A 181 -7.56 2.75 5.60
C LEU A 181 -8.03 1.88 4.43
N LEU A 182 -7.80 2.29 3.18
CA LEU A 182 -8.39 1.66 2.00
C LEU A 182 -8.05 0.17 1.83
N PRO A 183 -6.78 -0.28 1.98
CA PRO A 183 -6.46 -1.70 1.99
C PRO A 183 -7.25 -2.48 3.04
N ARG A 184 -7.43 -1.90 4.23
CA ARG A 184 -8.12 -2.54 5.36
C ARG A 184 -9.63 -2.63 5.12
N LEU A 185 -10.26 -1.61 4.53
CA LEU A 185 -11.67 -1.68 4.13
C LEU A 185 -11.91 -2.73 3.04
N GLN A 186 -11.01 -2.85 2.06
CA GLN A 186 -11.12 -3.88 1.03
C GLN A 186 -11.07 -5.29 1.63
N HIS A 187 -10.16 -5.50 2.59
CA HIS A 187 -10.08 -6.74 3.35
C HIS A 187 -11.37 -7.02 4.16
N ILE A 188 -11.95 -5.99 4.80
CA ILE A 188 -13.23 -6.10 5.51
C ILE A 188 -14.35 -6.55 4.58
N ARG A 189 -14.45 -5.96 3.39
CA ARG A 189 -15.49 -6.33 2.41
C ARG A 189 -15.34 -7.77 1.96
N VAL A 190 -14.15 -8.15 1.49
CA VAL A 190 -13.93 -9.45 0.85
C VAL A 190 -13.93 -10.59 1.87
N ALA A 191 -13.07 -10.51 2.89
CA ALA A 191 -12.97 -11.59 3.87
C ALA A 191 -14.14 -11.59 4.86
N GLY A 192 -14.70 -10.43 5.22
CA GLY A 192 -15.92 -10.35 6.02
C GLY A 192 -17.09 -11.06 5.34
N LYS A 193 -17.28 -10.83 4.03
CA LYS A 193 -18.31 -11.51 3.26
C LYS A 193 -18.04 -13.02 3.15
N ALA A 194 -16.82 -13.41 2.78
CA ALA A 194 -16.46 -14.81 2.55
C ALA A 194 -16.61 -15.71 3.79
N TYR A 195 -16.14 -15.24 4.95
CA TYR A 195 -16.09 -16.06 6.15
C TYR A 195 -17.29 -15.87 7.09
N ARG A 196 -17.88 -14.68 7.11
CA ARG A 196 -18.92 -14.32 8.09
C ARG A 196 -20.22 -13.83 7.48
N ASP A 197 -20.32 -13.77 6.15
CA ASP A 197 -21.45 -13.16 5.43
C ASP A 197 -21.73 -11.71 5.88
N PHE A 198 -20.66 -11.01 6.28
CA PHE A 198 -20.73 -9.61 6.70
C PHE A 198 -20.70 -8.68 5.49
N GLU A 199 -21.53 -7.65 5.54
CA GLU A 199 -21.50 -6.52 4.62
C GLU A 199 -21.45 -5.23 5.43
N ILE A 200 -20.76 -4.21 4.92
CA ILE A 200 -20.80 -2.88 5.54
C ILE A 200 -22.26 -2.40 5.51
N PRO A 201 -22.84 -1.98 6.65
CA PRO A 201 -24.24 -1.56 6.70
C PRO A 201 -24.55 -0.47 5.66
N LYS A 202 -25.71 -0.59 4.98
CA LYS A 202 -26.09 0.30 3.88
C LYS A 202 -26.39 1.73 4.35
N GLU A 203 -26.74 1.88 5.62
CA GLU A 203 -26.91 3.18 6.28
C GLU A 203 -25.60 3.96 6.45
N PHE A 204 -24.43 3.33 6.30
CA PHE A 204 -23.13 4.02 6.32
C PHE A 204 -22.81 4.60 4.93
N THR A 205 -23.68 5.50 4.47
CA THR A 205 -23.67 6.06 3.11
C THR A 205 -22.38 6.80 2.78
N TYR A 206 -21.74 7.47 3.75
CA TYR A 206 -20.48 8.18 3.53
C TYR A 206 -19.29 7.24 3.42
N VAL A 207 -19.30 6.10 4.10
CA VAL A 207 -18.31 5.02 3.89
C VAL A 207 -18.45 4.46 2.47
N TRP A 208 -19.68 4.25 2.01
CA TRP A 208 -19.93 3.78 0.65
C TRP A 208 -19.57 4.82 -0.41
N ARG A 209 -19.83 6.11 -0.18
CA ARG A 209 -19.35 7.21 -1.03
C ARG A 209 -17.82 7.19 -1.12
N TYR A 210 -17.15 7.08 0.03
CA TYR A 210 -15.71 7.02 0.13
C TYR A 210 -15.12 5.84 -0.67
N LEU A 211 -15.70 4.65 -0.53
CA LEU A 211 -15.30 3.47 -1.32
C LEU A 211 -15.54 3.66 -2.83
N LYS A 212 -16.67 4.25 -3.23
CA LYS A 212 -16.94 4.57 -4.63
C LYS A 212 -15.84 5.46 -5.20
N ASN A 213 -15.53 6.56 -4.52
CA ASN A 213 -14.48 7.50 -4.94
C ASN A 213 -13.11 6.79 -5.01
N ALA A 214 -12.80 5.93 -4.04
CA ALA A 214 -11.55 5.18 -4.02
C ALA A 214 -11.43 4.20 -5.19
N TYR A 215 -12.50 3.51 -5.58
CA TYR A 215 -12.49 2.62 -6.75
C TYR A 215 -12.32 3.36 -8.08
N GLU A 216 -12.43 4.69 -8.10
CA GLU A 216 -12.11 5.50 -9.27
C GLU A 216 -10.61 5.90 -9.32
N GLN A 217 -9.87 5.78 -8.21
CA GLN A 217 -8.45 6.14 -8.11
C GLN A 217 -7.52 5.03 -8.61
N ASP A 218 -6.58 5.39 -9.51
CA ASP A 218 -5.65 4.43 -10.11
C ASP A 218 -4.63 3.88 -9.10
N ALA A 219 -4.13 4.71 -8.18
CA ALA A 219 -3.25 4.27 -7.09
C ALA A 219 -3.89 3.17 -6.23
N PHE A 220 -5.21 3.22 -5.99
CA PHE A 220 -5.91 2.16 -5.26
C PHE A 220 -6.21 0.93 -6.15
N LYS A 221 -6.83 1.14 -7.31
CA LYS A 221 -7.19 0.07 -8.26
C LYS A 221 -6.00 -0.81 -8.64
N SER A 222 -4.88 -0.18 -9.02
CA SER A 222 -3.71 -0.87 -9.54
C SER A 222 -2.97 -1.68 -8.46
N THR A 223 -3.10 -1.30 -7.19
CA THR A 223 -2.39 -1.92 -6.06
C THR A 223 -3.22 -2.97 -5.31
N MET A 224 -4.53 -3.09 -5.57
CA MET A 224 -5.40 -4.09 -4.92
C MET A 224 -4.99 -5.54 -5.23
N PRO A 225 -4.82 -6.41 -4.22
CA PRO A 225 -4.68 -7.85 -4.45
C PRO A 225 -5.99 -8.46 -4.98
N SER A 226 -5.93 -9.69 -5.50
CA SER A 226 -7.13 -10.43 -5.88
C SER A 226 -8.01 -10.74 -4.66
N ASP A 227 -9.32 -10.87 -4.87
CA ASP A 227 -10.23 -11.29 -3.80
C ASP A 227 -9.80 -12.66 -3.23
N GLN A 228 -9.31 -13.56 -4.09
CA GLN A 228 -8.83 -14.89 -3.73
C GLN A 228 -7.62 -14.83 -2.79
N ASP A 229 -6.65 -13.95 -3.05
CA ASP A 229 -5.51 -13.71 -2.16
C ASP A 229 -5.91 -13.13 -0.81
N ILE A 230 -6.92 -12.24 -0.79
CA ILE A 230 -7.47 -11.73 0.46
C ILE A 230 -8.14 -12.86 1.23
N VAL A 231 -9.00 -13.67 0.60
CA VAL A 231 -9.65 -14.80 1.27
C VAL A 231 -8.58 -15.76 1.83
N PHE A 232 -7.59 -16.15 1.02
CA PHE A 232 -6.51 -17.03 1.43
C PHE A 232 -5.70 -16.46 2.62
N HIS A 233 -5.48 -15.15 2.68
CA HIS A 233 -4.79 -14.49 3.80
C HIS A 233 -5.42 -14.79 5.17
N TYR A 234 -6.75 -14.94 5.22
CA TYR A 234 -7.47 -15.12 6.47
C TYR A 234 -7.80 -16.59 6.78
N GLU A 235 -7.48 -17.54 5.90
CA GLU A 235 -7.84 -18.95 6.06
C GLU A 235 -7.38 -19.53 7.41
N LYS A 236 -6.20 -19.13 7.89
CA LYS A 236 -5.66 -19.57 9.20
C LYS A 236 -6.09 -18.69 10.39
N LYS A 237 -6.66 -17.52 10.13
CA LYS A 237 -7.04 -16.52 11.16
C LYS A 237 -8.52 -16.61 11.56
N VAL A 238 -9.34 -17.25 10.74
CA VAL A 238 -10.78 -17.35 10.94
C VAL A 238 -11.14 -18.43 11.96
N SER A 239 -12.19 -18.18 12.74
CA SER A 239 -12.84 -19.24 13.52
C SER A 239 -13.85 -19.96 12.65
N GLY A 240 -13.52 -21.19 12.26
CA GLY A 240 -14.37 -22.05 11.45
C GLY A 240 -14.20 -21.86 9.93
N PRO A 241 -14.71 -22.82 9.13
CA PRO A 241 -14.61 -22.76 7.68
C PRO A 241 -15.46 -21.64 7.08
N PRO A 242 -15.19 -21.21 5.83
CA PRO A 242 -16.06 -20.27 5.11
C PRO A 242 -17.51 -20.76 5.08
N ARG A 243 -18.47 -19.83 5.22
CA ARG A 243 -19.92 -20.17 5.25
C ARG A 243 -20.42 -20.82 3.97
N LYS A 244 -19.88 -20.40 2.82
CA LYS A 244 -20.06 -21.09 1.54
C LYS A 244 -18.79 -21.86 1.25
N ARG A 245 -18.90 -23.16 0.96
CA ARG A 245 -17.82 -23.92 0.30
C ARG A 245 -17.64 -23.35 -1.11
N ALA A 246 -16.96 -22.21 -1.22
CA ALA A 246 -16.43 -21.73 -2.48
C ALA A 246 -15.44 -22.78 -3.02
N ALA A 247 -15.15 -22.74 -4.31
CA ALA A 247 -14.03 -23.53 -4.81
C ALA A 247 -12.77 -23.07 -4.06
N LYS A 248 -11.75 -23.92 -3.98
CA LYS A 248 -10.48 -23.51 -3.34
C LYS A 248 -10.04 -22.21 -4.02
N PRO A 249 -9.76 -21.11 -3.29
CA PRO A 249 -9.37 -19.83 -3.89
C PRO A 249 -8.21 -19.99 -4.88
N THR A 250 -7.35 -20.98 -4.66
CA THR A 250 -6.22 -21.35 -5.53
C THR A 250 -6.59 -21.89 -6.92
N LEU A 251 -7.86 -22.19 -7.19
CA LEU A 251 -8.36 -22.74 -8.45
C LEU A 251 -9.31 -21.78 -9.17
N GLU A 252 -9.61 -20.62 -8.58
CA GLU A 252 -10.53 -19.63 -9.15
C GLU A 252 -9.77 -18.60 -9.99
N LYS A 253 -10.46 -18.01 -10.97
CA LYS A 253 -9.95 -16.84 -11.69
C LYS A 253 -9.95 -15.64 -10.75
N PHE A 254 -8.93 -14.80 -10.84
CA PHE A 254 -8.86 -13.59 -10.03
C PHE A 254 -10.03 -12.65 -10.29
N SER A 255 -10.66 -12.21 -9.21
CA SER A 255 -11.72 -11.20 -9.18
C SER A 255 -11.34 -10.05 -8.26
N TYR A 256 -12.01 -8.92 -8.44
CA TYR A 256 -11.78 -7.70 -7.66
C TYR A 256 -13.13 -7.08 -7.28
N THR A 257 -13.48 -7.19 -6.00
CA THR A 257 -14.74 -6.64 -5.45
C THR A 257 -14.69 -5.12 -5.42
N THR A 258 -15.45 -4.46 -6.29
CA THR A 258 -15.51 -2.99 -6.44
C THR A 258 -16.93 -2.46 -6.57
N ASP A 259 -17.94 -3.33 -6.48
CA ASP A 259 -19.34 -2.99 -6.56
C ASP A 259 -19.76 -2.08 -5.39
N ILE A 260 -20.74 -1.21 -5.64
CA ILE A 260 -21.37 -0.36 -4.64
C ILE A 260 -22.87 -0.71 -4.63
N PRO A 261 -23.51 -0.93 -3.47
CA PRO A 261 -24.93 -1.27 -3.43
C PRO A 261 -25.81 -0.18 -4.08
N GLU A 262 -26.75 -0.61 -4.92
CA GLU A 262 -27.59 0.31 -5.69
C GLU A 262 -28.46 1.20 -4.78
N GLY A 263 -28.61 2.47 -5.18
CA GLY A 263 -29.54 3.44 -4.57
C GLY A 263 -29.11 4.04 -3.23
N ILE A 264 -27.98 3.64 -2.65
CA ILE A 264 -27.54 4.12 -1.33
C ILE A 264 -26.91 5.53 -1.36
N LEU A 265 -26.46 5.98 -2.53
CA LEU A 265 -25.81 7.30 -2.71
C LEU A 265 -26.76 8.37 -3.24
N ASN A 266 -28.06 8.07 -3.32
CA ASN A 266 -29.04 9.04 -3.80
C ASN A 266 -29.13 10.23 -2.84
N GLY A 267 -28.71 11.41 -3.31
CA GLY A 267 -28.74 12.65 -2.53
C GLY A 267 -27.55 12.85 -1.58
N VAL A 268 -26.51 12.02 -1.68
CA VAL A 268 -25.24 12.25 -0.97
C VAL A 268 -24.32 13.07 -1.88
N ASP A 269 -23.86 14.22 -1.40
CA ASP A 269 -22.89 15.05 -2.12
C ASP A 269 -21.53 14.34 -2.22
N ASN A 270 -20.89 14.44 -3.38
CA ASN A 270 -19.57 13.88 -3.67
C ASN A 270 -18.41 14.69 -3.05
N GLY A 271 -18.69 15.66 -2.16
CA GLY A 271 -17.67 16.47 -1.50
C GLY A 271 -16.85 17.31 -2.48
N SER A 272 -17.46 17.67 -3.63
CA SER A 272 -16.85 18.62 -4.56
C SER A 272 -17.45 19.99 -4.27
N PRO A 273 -16.65 21.05 -4.09
CA PRO A 273 -17.22 22.39 -4.03
C PRO A 273 -18.06 22.63 -5.28
N PRO A 274 -19.17 23.41 -5.19
CA PRO A 274 -19.89 23.84 -6.36
C PRO A 274 -18.89 24.40 -7.35
N VAL A 275 -18.90 23.90 -8.58
CA VAL A 275 -18.19 24.59 -9.67
C VAL A 275 -18.78 25.99 -9.68
N GLU A 276 -18.02 27.01 -9.24
CA GLU A 276 -18.40 28.38 -9.53
C GLU A 276 -18.52 28.44 -11.05
N GLU A 277 -19.75 28.57 -11.55
CA GLU A 277 -20.00 28.93 -12.93
C GLU A 277 -19.31 30.27 -13.15
N VAL A 278 -18.07 30.22 -13.67
CA VAL A 278 -17.42 31.39 -14.22
C VAL A 278 -18.37 31.90 -15.29
N PRO A 279 -18.90 33.13 -15.19
CA PRO A 279 -19.77 33.67 -16.22
C PRO A 279 -19.03 33.53 -17.55
N GLU A 280 -19.70 33.02 -18.58
CA GLU A 280 -19.17 32.99 -19.95
C GLU A 280 -18.71 34.42 -20.29
N GLU A 281 -17.41 34.66 -20.18
CA GLU A 281 -16.80 35.88 -20.68
C GLU A 281 -16.93 35.77 -22.20
N GLU A 282 -17.70 36.70 -22.77
CA GLU A 282 -18.01 36.78 -24.18
C GLU A 282 -16.70 36.72 -24.97
N LEU A 283 -16.36 35.54 -25.50
CA LEU A 283 -15.17 35.31 -26.30
C LEU A 283 -15.18 36.29 -27.47
N ALA A 284 -14.32 37.30 -27.41
CA ALA A 284 -14.05 38.17 -28.54
C ALA A 284 -13.71 37.30 -29.75
N PRO A 285 -14.24 37.59 -30.95
CA PRO A 285 -14.00 36.77 -32.11
C PRO A 285 -12.49 36.69 -32.40
N PRO A 286 -12.01 35.52 -32.87
CA PRO A 286 -10.58 35.30 -33.08
C PRO A 286 -10.02 36.34 -34.06
N LEU A 287 -8.88 36.93 -33.68
CA LEU A 287 -8.09 37.77 -34.57
C LEU A 287 -7.68 36.96 -35.81
N PRO A 288 -7.70 37.55 -37.01
CA PRO A 288 -7.31 36.84 -38.22
C PRO A 288 -5.84 36.38 -38.12
N GLU A 289 -5.61 35.12 -38.47
CA GLU A 289 -4.28 34.49 -38.52
C GLU A 289 -3.33 35.29 -39.42
N PRO A 290 -2.07 35.49 -39.02
CA PRO A 290 -1.08 36.12 -39.90
C PRO A 290 -0.75 35.20 -41.08
N GLU A 291 -0.82 35.74 -42.29
CA GLU A 291 -0.40 35.05 -43.52
C GLU A 291 1.08 34.64 -43.40
N LEU A 292 1.34 33.34 -43.39
CA LEU A 292 2.68 32.76 -43.45
C LEU A 292 3.27 33.00 -44.85
N GLU A 293 4.34 33.79 -44.93
CA GLU A 293 5.16 33.83 -46.14
C GLU A 293 5.86 32.47 -46.36
N PRO A 294 6.00 32.00 -47.61
CA PRO A 294 6.52 30.67 -47.88
C PRO A 294 8.00 30.56 -47.52
N GLU A 295 8.33 29.64 -46.62
CA GLU A 295 9.70 29.32 -46.22
C GLU A 295 10.52 28.84 -47.42
N THR A 296 11.63 29.54 -47.68
CA THR A 296 12.65 29.10 -48.62
C THR A 296 13.39 27.91 -48.05
N TRP A 297 13.19 26.76 -48.67
CA TRP A 297 13.86 25.50 -48.35
C TRP A 297 15.38 25.64 -48.59
N VAL A 298 16.21 25.40 -47.57
CA VAL A 298 17.68 25.41 -47.64
C VAL A 298 18.21 23.99 -47.47
N GLU A 299 19.02 23.51 -48.44
CA GLU A 299 19.67 22.19 -48.40
C GLU A 299 20.57 22.02 -47.17
N PRO A 300 20.42 20.92 -46.40
CA PRO A 300 21.36 20.62 -45.34
C PRO A 300 22.71 20.19 -45.95
N PRO A 301 23.85 20.58 -45.36
CA PRO A 301 25.16 20.18 -45.85
C PRO A 301 25.42 18.68 -45.63
N PRO A 302 26.28 18.06 -46.46
CA PRO A 302 26.55 16.63 -46.39
C PRO A 302 27.25 16.23 -45.09
N GLN A 303 26.81 15.12 -44.51
CA GLN A 303 27.35 14.53 -43.29
C GLN A 303 28.74 13.94 -43.54
N THR A 304 29.75 14.39 -42.79
CA THR A 304 31.05 13.74 -42.67
C THR A 304 30.98 12.60 -41.65
N GLU A 305 31.46 11.42 -42.05
CA GLU A 305 31.58 10.20 -41.24
C GLU A 305 32.33 10.46 -39.92
N LEU A 306 31.73 10.06 -38.80
CA LEU A 306 32.36 10.05 -37.48
C LEU A 306 33.21 8.78 -37.34
N GLU A 307 34.53 8.94 -37.27
CA GLU A 307 35.48 7.88 -36.92
C GLU A 307 35.28 7.44 -35.45
N TYR A 308 35.16 6.14 -35.26
CA TYR A 308 34.99 5.47 -33.97
C TYR A 308 36.33 5.43 -33.21
N LEU A 309 36.40 6.04 -32.03
CA LEU A 309 37.53 5.87 -31.10
C LEU A 309 37.17 4.83 -30.03
N PRO A 310 38.05 3.84 -29.74
CA PRO A 310 37.78 2.81 -28.73
C PRO A 310 37.97 3.33 -27.30
N GLU A 311 37.13 2.82 -26.39
CA GLU A 311 37.18 3.07 -24.94
C GLU A 311 38.44 2.47 -24.30
N PRO A 312 39.08 3.14 -23.31
CA PRO A 312 40.11 2.53 -22.50
C PRO A 312 39.54 1.77 -21.29
N GLU A 313 40.18 0.62 -21.03
CA GLU A 313 39.89 -0.40 -20.02
C GLU A 313 40.03 0.12 -18.56
N LEU A 314 39.20 -0.44 -17.68
CA LEU A 314 39.20 -0.26 -16.22
C LEU A 314 40.31 -1.09 -15.56
N GLU A 315 41.11 -0.48 -14.67
CA GLU A 315 41.94 -1.21 -13.70
C GLU A 315 41.26 -1.30 -12.32
N PRO A 316 41.42 -2.41 -11.58
CA PRO A 316 40.83 -2.59 -10.25
C PRO A 316 41.80 -2.19 -9.15
N ALA A 317 41.27 -1.62 -8.07
CA ALA A 317 41.97 -1.51 -6.79
C ALA A 317 40.92 -1.49 -5.67
N GLU A 318 41.12 -2.00 -4.46
CA GLU A 318 42.06 -2.92 -3.81
C GLU A 318 41.40 -3.16 -2.44
N ASP A 319 41.53 -4.36 -1.89
CA ASP A 319 40.94 -4.78 -0.62
C ASP A 319 41.42 -3.92 0.57
N ALA A 320 40.49 -3.56 1.48
CA ALA A 320 40.83 -3.02 2.79
C ALA A 320 40.04 -3.73 3.90
N ASP A 321 40.85 -4.21 4.84
CA ASP A 321 40.65 -5.14 5.94
C ASP A 321 39.89 -4.56 7.16
N ASP A 322 39.52 -5.51 8.01
CA ASP A 322 38.69 -5.54 9.21
C ASP A 322 38.82 -4.40 10.25
N GLY A 323 37.70 -4.14 10.93
CA GLY A 323 37.64 -3.34 12.14
C GLY A 323 36.38 -3.60 12.95
N ALA A 324 36.36 -4.69 13.71
CA ALA A 324 35.30 -5.07 14.64
C ALA A 324 35.10 -4.06 15.79
N ALA A 325 33.85 -3.72 16.09
CA ALA A 325 33.43 -3.18 17.37
C ALA A 325 31.99 -3.61 17.68
N GLU A 326 31.81 -4.41 18.73
CA GLU A 326 30.50 -4.79 19.28
C GLU A 326 29.85 -3.61 20.04
N PRO A 327 28.51 -3.49 20.03
CA PRO A 327 27.80 -2.41 20.70
C PRO A 327 27.34 -2.78 22.12
N ALA A 328 27.40 -1.78 23.00
CA ALA A 328 26.78 -1.82 24.32
C ALA A 328 25.26 -1.58 24.21
N SER A 329 24.51 -2.46 24.84
CA SER A 329 23.07 -2.43 25.05
C SER A 329 22.63 -1.29 25.97
N ASP A 330 21.54 -0.60 25.62
CA ASP A 330 20.42 -0.39 26.54
C ASP A 330 19.23 0.32 25.87
N TYR A 331 18.04 -0.06 26.35
CA TYR A 331 16.71 0.53 26.22
C TYR A 331 15.65 -0.08 25.30
N ALA A 332 14.51 -0.31 25.98
CA ALA A 332 13.36 -1.11 25.66
C ALA A 332 12.20 -0.30 25.07
N GLY A 333 11.32 -1.01 24.35
CA GLY A 333 9.91 -0.64 24.24
C GLY A 333 9.36 -0.64 22.82
N LEU A 334 8.76 -1.77 22.42
CA LEU A 334 7.53 -1.96 21.63
C LEU A 334 7.57 -3.37 21.01
N GLU A 335 7.21 -4.37 21.82
CA GLU A 335 6.97 -5.74 21.35
C GLU A 335 5.57 -5.81 20.76
N ASP A 336 5.48 -5.90 19.43
CA ASP A 336 4.29 -6.42 18.75
C ASP A 336 4.35 -7.95 18.78
N SER A 337 3.34 -8.54 19.39
CA SER A 337 3.16 -9.96 19.62
C SER A 337 2.85 -10.73 18.33
N GLU A 338 3.88 -11.35 17.75
CA GLU A 338 3.71 -12.52 16.90
C GLU A 338 4.50 -13.69 17.49
N ASP A 339 3.94 -14.32 18.53
CA ASP A 339 4.23 -15.71 18.84
C ASP A 339 3.12 -16.30 19.72
N PHE A 340 2.39 -17.28 19.20
CA PHE A 340 1.59 -18.20 20.01
C PHE A 340 1.91 -19.64 19.61
N PRO A 341 2.02 -20.55 20.59
CA PRO A 341 2.52 -21.90 20.39
C PRO A 341 1.51 -22.78 19.66
N ALA A 342 2.03 -23.77 18.95
CA ALA A 342 1.26 -24.82 18.29
C ALA A 342 0.32 -25.55 19.27
N PRO A 343 -0.90 -25.96 18.85
CA PRO A 343 -1.79 -26.69 19.72
C PRO A 343 -1.25 -28.10 19.98
N ASN A 344 -1.06 -28.43 21.25
CA ASN A 344 -0.82 -29.79 21.73
C ASN A 344 -1.94 -30.73 21.26
N GLY A 345 -1.53 -31.88 20.73
CA GLY A 345 -2.42 -32.96 20.32
C GLY A 345 -3.28 -33.43 21.49
N VAL A 346 -4.59 -33.49 21.23
CA VAL A 346 -5.55 -34.21 22.08
C VAL A 346 -5.27 -35.70 21.89
N VAL A 347 -4.93 -36.36 22.98
CA VAL A 347 -4.86 -37.82 23.07
C VAL A 347 -6.29 -38.32 23.22
N ASP A 348 -6.77 -39.08 22.24
CA ASP A 348 -8.01 -39.86 22.31
C ASP A 348 -7.85 -40.94 23.39
N ASP A 349 -8.63 -40.83 24.47
CA ASP A 349 -8.87 -41.95 25.39
C ASP A 349 -10.16 -42.66 24.96
N HIS A 350 -9.99 -43.75 24.23
CA HIS A 350 -11.06 -44.68 23.89
C HIS A 350 -11.50 -45.43 25.15
N ALA A 351 -12.77 -45.28 25.50
CA ALA A 351 -13.46 -46.13 26.46
C ALA A 351 -13.55 -47.57 25.93
N GLU A 352 -12.74 -48.47 26.47
CA GLU A 352 -12.96 -49.92 26.36
C GLU A 352 -13.80 -50.41 27.54
N THR A 353 -15.08 -50.67 27.26
CA THR A 353 -15.94 -51.53 28.09
C THR A 353 -15.48 -52.98 27.95
N HIS A 354 -14.88 -53.55 28.99
CA HIS A 354 -14.73 -55.00 29.13
C HIS A 354 -15.46 -55.47 30.39
N GLY A 355 -16.50 -56.29 30.17
CA GLY A 355 -17.15 -57.07 31.20
C GLY A 355 -16.38 -58.35 31.52
N GLN A 356 -16.25 -58.64 32.81
CA GLN A 356 -16.00 -59.96 33.41
C GLN A 356 -16.77 -59.93 34.73
N ARG A 357 -17.93 -60.57 34.83
CA ARG A 357 -18.21 -62.00 35.04
C ARG A 357 -17.52 -62.56 36.30
N GLU A 358 -18.40 -62.93 37.22
CA GLU A 358 -18.25 -63.65 38.48
C GLU A 358 -17.24 -64.80 38.43
N GLU A 359 -16.45 -64.96 39.49
CA GLU A 359 -16.24 -66.27 40.11
C GLU A 359 -15.81 -66.14 41.59
N THR A 360 -16.40 -67.02 42.40
CA THR A 360 -16.15 -67.44 43.78
C THR A 360 -14.66 -67.65 44.09
N GLY A 361 -14.09 -67.40 45.26
CA GLY A 361 -14.49 -67.90 46.58
C GLY A 361 -13.72 -69.18 46.94
N GLU A 362 -12.47 -69.07 47.39
CA GLU A 362 -11.74 -69.81 48.47
C GLU A 362 -10.22 -69.57 48.39
#